data_AF-A0A519BW90-F1
#
_entry.id   AF-A0A519BW90-F1
#
_cell.length_a   1.000
_cell.length_b   1.000
_cell.length_c   1.000
_cell.angle_alpha   90.00
_cell.angle_beta   90.00
_cell.angle_gamma   90.00
#
_symmetry.space_group_name_H-M   'P 1'
#
loop_
_entity.id
_entity.type
_entity.pdbx_description
1 polymer ?
#
loop_
_entity_poly.entity_id
_entity_poly.type
_entity_poly.pdbx_seq_one_letter_code
_entity_poly.pdbx_strand_id
1 'polypeptide(L)'
;MIPKSVRDILNDHKSDIERLKSRITDRDLIIKKLEQEVQKLHKNNEKLLEKTVEIRGNWKNEFPKQHTPTQNHRQPIATIKPTLFNLSDLQYLILLQQGKADSTFFAVSPMQLKLAYGLEKSERTIRNKLLELEYRGFINGTGARPKKYYLTKEGTELIDKQRRNSISFDI
;
A
#
# COMPACT_ATOMS: atom_id res chain seq x y z
N MET A 1 40.93 23.56 -52.64
CA MET A 1 39.45 23.69 -52.68
C MET A 1 38.84 22.57 -51.86
N ILE A 2 37.89 22.85 -50.97
CA ILE A 2 37.17 21.79 -50.23
C ILE A 2 36.15 21.16 -51.20
N PRO A 3 36.12 19.83 -51.35
CA PRO A 3 35.13 19.16 -52.20
C PRO A 3 33.70 19.47 -51.74
N LYS A 4 32.79 19.67 -52.70
CA LYS A 4 31.37 19.98 -52.39
C LYS A 4 30.73 18.93 -51.48
N SER A 5 31.00 17.65 -51.73
CA SER A 5 30.55 16.53 -50.89
C SER A 5 30.97 16.66 -49.42
N VAL A 6 32.20 17.11 -49.16
CA VAL A 6 32.70 17.31 -47.79
C VAL A 6 32.00 18.51 -47.14
N ARG A 7 31.68 19.55 -47.91
CA ARG A 7 30.95 20.73 -47.42
C ARG A 7 29.49 20.38 -47.07
N ASP A 8 28.85 19.53 -47.85
CA ASP A 8 27.47 19.10 -47.63
C ASP A 8 27.37 18.25 -46.34
N ILE A 9 28.28 17.28 -46.16
CA ILE A 9 28.36 16.45 -44.94
C ILE A 9 28.59 17.33 -43.69
N LEU A 10 29.46 18.33 -43.76
CA LEU A 10 29.72 19.23 -42.64
C LEU A 10 28.49 20.09 -42.28
N ASN A 11 27.68 20.47 -43.26
CA ASN A 11 26.45 21.21 -43.02
C ASN A 11 25.37 20.32 -42.40
N ASP A 12 25.25 19.07 -42.85
CA ASP A 12 24.31 18.09 -42.27
C ASP A 12 24.66 17.81 -40.80
N HIS A 13 25.95 17.55 -40.51
CA HIS A 13 26.41 17.37 -39.13
C HIS A 13 26.18 18.62 -38.27
N LYS A 14 26.34 19.82 -38.82
CA LYS A 14 26.04 21.06 -38.10
C LYS A 14 24.54 21.13 -37.74
N SER A 15 23.67 20.77 -38.67
CA SER A 15 22.21 20.73 -38.43
C SER A 15 21.85 19.70 -37.37
N ASP A 16 22.43 18.50 -37.43
CA ASP A 16 22.19 17.45 -36.43
C ASP A 16 22.66 17.84 -35.04
N ILE A 17 23.82 18.52 -34.94
CA ILE A 17 24.32 19.05 -33.67
C ILE A 17 23.35 20.08 -33.08
N GLU A 18 22.82 20.99 -33.89
CA GLU A 18 21.82 21.98 -33.43
C GLU A 18 20.53 21.30 -32.96
N ARG A 19 20.07 20.27 -33.69
CA ARG A 19 18.89 19.47 -33.32
C ARG A 19 19.07 18.71 -32.01
N LEU A 20 20.25 18.11 -31.81
CA LEU A 20 20.58 17.41 -30.56
C LEU A 20 20.67 18.36 -29.37
N LYS A 21 21.26 19.54 -29.56
CA LYS A 21 21.31 20.58 -28.51
C LYS A 21 19.90 21.00 -28.08
N SER A 22 19.00 21.25 -29.03
CA SER A 22 17.60 21.58 -28.73
C SER A 22 16.89 20.46 -27.95
N ARG A 23 17.10 19.19 -28.31
CA ARG A 23 16.51 18.05 -27.57
C ARG A 23 17.05 17.93 -26.14
N ILE A 24 18.32 18.27 -25.92
CA ILE A 24 18.91 18.28 -24.58
C ILE A 24 18.27 19.38 -23.73
N THR A 25 18.15 20.60 -24.27
CA THR A 25 17.51 21.71 -23.55
C THR A 25 16.06 21.43 -23.18
N ASP A 26 15.31 20.76 -24.07
CA ASP A 26 13.93 20.36 -23.78
C ASP A 26 13.86 19.31 -22.66
N ARG A 27 14.78 18.34 -22.66
CA ARG A 27 14.88 17.34 -21.60
C ARG A 27 15.25 17.97 -20.26
N ASP A 28 16.18 18.91 -20.23
CA ASP A 28 16.55 19.62 -19.00
C ASP A 28 15.37 20.41 -18.43
N LEU A 29 14.54 21.00 -19.30
CA LEU A 29 13.30 21.67 -18.88
C LEU A 29 12.30 20.69 -18.25
N ILE A 30 12.13 19.51 -18.86
CA ILE A 30 11.24 18.46 -18.34
C ILE A 30 11.75 17.95 -16.99
N ILE A 31 13.05 17.69 -16.86
CA ILE A 31 13.67 17.23 -15.61
C ILE A 31 13.43 18.25 -14.50
N LYS A 32 13.68 19.54 -14.75
CA LYS A 32 13.41 20.61 -13.78
C LYS A 32 11.96 20.66 -13.31
N LYS A 33 10.99 20.46 -14.23
CA LYS A 33 9.56 20.40 -13.86
C LYS A 33 9.27 19.21 -12.96
N LEU A 34 9.80 18.03 -13.29
CA LEU A 34 9.62 16.82 -12.48
C LEU A 34 10.25 16.96 -11.09
N GLU A 35 11.44 17.56 -11.00
CA GLU A 35 12.10 17.84 -9.71
C GLU A 35 11.26 18.76 -8.82
N GLN A 36 10.66 19.81 -9.40
CA GLN A 36 9.76 20.71 -8.68
C GLN A 36 8.51 19.97 -8.17
N GLU A 37 7.95 19.06 -8.96
CA GLU A 37 6.77 18.29 -8.58
C GLU A 37 7.07 17.28 -7.46
N VAL A 38 8.22 16.61 -7.53
CA VAL A 38 8.71 15.73 -6.45
C VAL A 38 8.91 16.52 -5.16
N GLN A 39 9.52 17.71 -5.22
CA GLN A 39 9.68 18.57 -4.04
C GLN A 39 8.32 18.99 -3.45
N LYS A 40 7.34 19.31 -4.30
CA LYS A 40 5.99 19.67 -3.86
C LYS A 40 5.30 18.51 -3.15
N LEU A 41 5.40 17.29 -3.69
CA LEU A 41 4.86 16.09 -3.06
C LEU A 41 5.56 15.79 -1.73
N HIS A 42 6.87 15.99 -1.65
CA HIS A 42 7.62 15.80 -0.40
C HIS A 42 7.12 16.74 0.71
N LYS A 43 7.02 18.04 0.43
CA LYS A 43 6.50 19.04 1.37
C LYS A 43 5.06 18.75 1.80
N ASN A 44 4.21 18.31 0.87
CA ASN A 44 2.83 17.93 1.20
C ASN A 44 2.77 16.73 2.14
N ASN A 45 3.61 15.73 1.91
CA ASN A 45 3.68 14.55 2.77
C ASN A 45 4.21 14.91 4.17
N GLU A 46 5.25 15.74 4.28
CA GLU A 46 5.75 16.25 5.57
C GLU A 46 4.64 16.97 6.34
N LYS A 47 3.89 17.85 5.68
CA LYS A 47 2.77 18.57 6.30
C LYS A 47 1.64 17.64 6.76
N LEU A 48 1.36 16.57 6.03
CA LEU A 48 0.38 15.56 6.43
C LEU A 48 0.87 14.75 7.64
N LEU A 49 2.16 14.42 7.68
CA LEU A 49 2.78 13.73 8.81
C LEU A 49 2.77 14.60 10.07
N GLU A 50 3.12 15.89 9.95
CA GLU A 50 3.07 16.85 11.06
C GLU A 50 1.64 16.96 11.63
N LYS A 51 0.64 17.15 10.77
CA LYS A 51 -0.78 17.13 11.18
C LYS A 51 -1.18 15.83 11.88
N THR A 52 -0.73 14.68 11.40
CA THR A 52 -1.06 13.40 12.05
C THR A 52 -0.36 13.24 13.40
N VAL A 53 0.85 13.77 13.57
CA VAL A 53 1.57 13.78 14.85
C VAL A 53 0.89 14.73 15.85
N GLU A 54 0.52 15.94 15.43
CA GLU A 54 -0.23 16.90 16.27
C GLU A 54 -1.56 16.30 16.78
N ILE A 55 -2.33 15.68 15.88
CA ILE A 55 -3.61 15.04 16.24
C ILE A 55 -3.39 13.85 17.20
N ARG A 56 -2.25 13.16 17.12
CA ARG A 56 -1.94 11.99 17.96
C ARG A 56 -1.30 12.35 19.31
N GLY A 57 -0.75 13.55 19.45
CA GLY A 57 -0.20 14.08 20.70
C GLY A 57 -1.25 14.42 21.77
N ASN A 58 -2.50 14.65 21.38
CA ASN A 58 -3.57 15.12 22.28
C ASN A 58 -4.37 14.01 23.00
N TRP A 59 -4.08 12.73 22.78
CA TRP A 59 -4.91 11.62 23.29
C TRP A 59 -4.65 11.24 24.76
N LYS A 60 -3.71 11.88 25.45
CA LYS A 60 -3.36 11.53 26.84
C LYS A 60 -4.22 12.21 27.91
N ASN A 61 -5.09 13.16 27.57
CA ASN A 61 -5.82 13.96 28.56
C ASN A 61 -7.30 13.59 28.75
N GLU A 62 -7.81 12.55 28.08
CA GLU A 62 -9.22 12.15 28.20
C GLU A 62 -9.35 10.65 28.49
N PHE A 63 -8.87 10.22 29.65
CA PHE A 63 -9.31 8.96 30.26
C PHE A 63 -10.30 9.28 31.37
N PRO A 64 -11.58 8.86 31.27
CA PRO A 64 -12.49 8.91 32.40
C PRO A 64 -11.98 7.97 33.49
N LYS A 65 -11.92 8.46 34.73
CA LYS A 65 -11.52 7.69 35.91
C LYS A 65 -12.36 6.42 36.03
N GLN A 66 -11.69 5.31 36.31
CA GLN A 66 -12.27 3.99 36.55
C GLN A 66 -13.20 4.05 37.77
N HIS A 67 -14.46 3.63 37.61
CA HIS A 67 -15.35 3.29 38.72
C HIS A 67 -15.22 1.78 39.05
N THR A 68 -15.20 1.49 40.34
CA THR A 68 -15.10 0.17 40.99
C THR A 68 -16.33 -0.73 40.71
N PRO A 69 -16.21 -2.07 40.80
CA PRO A 69 -17.31 -2.98 40.51
C PRO A 69 -18.14 -3.28 41.77
N THR A 70 -19.40 -2.85 41.78
CA THR A 70 -20.45 -3.42 42.64
C THR A 70 -21.43 -4.25 41.82
N GLN A 71 -21.94 -5.27 42.49
CA GLN A 71 -22.65 -6.44 41.99
C GLN A 71 -23.99 -6.18 41.28
N ASN A 72 -24.37 -7.18 40.48
CA ASN A 72 -25.72 -7.63 40.15
C ASN A 72 -26.62 -6.72 39.31
N HIS A 73 -26.58 -6.91 37.98
CA HIS A 73 -27.80 -6.89 37.16
C HIS A 73 -27.73 -7.92 36.03
N ARG A 74 -28.67 -8.86 36.04
CA ARG A 74 -29.02 -9.70 34.89
C ARG A 74 -29.45 -8.77 33.75
N GLN A 75 -28.78 -8.85 32.60
CA GLN A 75 -29.22 -8.16 31.39
C GLN A 75 -30.15 -9.06 30.55
N PRO A 76 -31.16 -8.49 29.89
CA PRO A 76 -32.16 -9.24 29.13
C PRO A 76 -31.62 -9.75 27.80
N ILE A 77 -32.19 -10.86 27.32
CA ILE A 77 -31.93 -11.43 25.99
C ILE A 77 -32.61 -10.54 24.94
N ALA A 78 -31.85 -9.63 24.33
CA ALA A 78 -32.07 -9.02 23.01
C ALA A 78 -30.96 -7.98 22.78
N THR A 79 -29.94 -8.22 21.97
CA THR A 79 -30.00 -8.09 20.51
C THR A 79 -28.70 -8.67 19.97
N ILE A 80 -28.80 -9.70 19.13
CA ILE A 80 -27.68 -10.16 18.33
C ILE A 80 -27.33 -8.99 17.40
N LYS A 81 -26.39 -8.13 17.78
CA LYS A 81 -25.67 -7.33 16.80
C LYS A 81 -25.05 -8.35 15.85
N PRO A 82 -25.34 -8.32 14.54
CA PRO A 82 -24.71 -9.23 13.61
C PRO A 82 -23.20 -9.03 13.81
N THR A 83 -22.51 -10.13 14.10
CA THR A 83 -21.07 -10.26 14.25
C THR A 83 -20.33 -9.18 13.46
N LEU A 84 -19.88 -8.13 14.14
CA LEU A 84 -19.01 -7.08 13.59
C LEU A 84 -17.62 -7.67 13.37
N PHE A 85 -17.56 -8.49 12.32
CA PHE A 85 -16.44 -8.93 11.49
C PHE A 85 -15.08 -9.02 12.21
N ASN A 86 -14.87 -10.13 12.90
CA ASN A 86 -13.51 -10.69 12.92
C ASN A 86 -13.21 -11.15 11.50
N LEU A 87 -12.28 -10.46 10.83
CA LEU A 87 -11.84 -10.85 9.50
C LEU A 87 -11.27 -12.27 9.57
N SER A 88 -11.84 -13.19 8.81
CA SER A 88 -11.34 -14.56 8.74
C SER A 88 -9.98 -14.60 8.03
N ASP A 89 -9.24 -15.67 8.25
CA ASP A 89 -7.95 -15.95 7.60
C ASP A 89 -8.06 -15.76 6.08
N LEU A 90 -9.11 -16.34 5.50
CA LEU A 90 -9.41 -16.23 4.07
C LEU A 90 -9.67 -14.78 3.64
N GLN A 91 -10.37 -13.98 4.45
CA GLN A 91 -10.64 -12.59 4.10
C GLN A 91 -9.34 -11.79 4.01
N TYR A 92 -8.37 -12.00 4.90
CA TYR A 92 -7.04 -11.38 4.78
C TYR A 92 -6.31 -11.77 3.50
N LEU A 93 -6.39 -13.04 3.10
CA LEU A 93 -5.80 -13.51 1.84
C LEU A 93 -6.48 -12.87 0.63
N ILE A 94 -7.80 -12.74 0.64
CA ILE A 94 -8.57 -12.06 -0.42
C ILE A 94 -8.19 -10.58 -0.50
N LEU A 95 -8.02 -9.89 0.62
CA LEU A 95 -7.60 -8.48 0.63
C LEU A 95 -6.19 -8.31 0.03
N LEU A 96 -5.27 -9.22 0.32
CA LEU A 96 -3.94 -9.22 -0.30
C LEU A 96 -4.02 -9.47 -1.81
N GLN A 97 -4.89 -10.39 -2.25
CA GLN A 97 -5.12 -10.66 -3.68
C GLN A 97 -5.70 -9.45 -4.40
N GLN A 98 -6.68 -8.77 -3.80
CA GLN A 98 -7.26 -7.53 -4.34
C GLN A 98 -6.23 -6.41 -4.42
N GLY A 99 -5.30 -6.35 -3.46
CA GLY A 99 -4.17 -5.42 -3.45
C GLY A 99 -3.05 -5.80 -4.42
N LYS A 100 -3.23 -6.87 -5.22
CA LYS A 100 -2.20 -7.44 -6.10
C LYS A 100 -0.88 -7.73 -5.39
N ALA A 101 -0.95 -8.12 -4.11
CA ALA A 101 0.21 -8.48 -3.31
C ALA A 101 0.63 -9.92 -3.62
N ASP A 102 0.98 -10.21 -4.88
CA ASP A 102 1.31 -11.56 -5.38
C ASP A 102 2.82 -11.84 -5.37
N SER A 103 3.64 -10.81 -5.15
CA SER A 103 5.09 -10.88 -5.22
C SER A 103 5.75 -9.94 -4.23
N THR A 104 7.05 -10.13 -4.04
CA THR A 104 7.88 -9.30 -3.15
C THR A 104 7.83 -7.81 -3.52
N PHE A 105 7.76 -7.48 -4.81
CA PHE A 105 7.71 -6.10 -5.31
C PHE A 105 6.40 -5.38 -4.96
N PHE A 106 5.30 -6.12 -4.96
CA PHE A 106 3.96 -5.61 -4.64
C PHE A 106 3.55 -5.90 -3.20
N ALA A 107 4.48 -6.31 -2.34
CA ALA A 107 4.19 -6.62 -0.95
C ALA A 107 3.59 -5.42 -0.20
N VAL A 108 2.61 -5.69 0.65
CA VAL A 108 1.80 -4.67 1.33
C VAL A 108 2.06 -4.70 2.84
N SER A 109 2.20 -3.52 3.46
CA SER A 109 2.34 -3.40 4.91
C SER A 109 0.98 -3.49 5.63
N PRO A 110 0.93 -3.88 6.92
CA PRO A 110 -0.30 -3.88 7.72
C PRO A 110 -1.04 -2.54 7.70
N MET A 111 -0.29 -1.43 7.70
CA MET A 111 -0.86 -0.08 7.66
C MET A 111 -1.48 0.24 6.30
N GLN A 112 -0.81 -0.13 5.20
CA GLN A 112 -1.38 0.04 3.86
C GLN A 112 -2.66 -0.78 3.68
N LEU A 113 -2.66 -2.04 4.16
CA LEU A 113 -3.85 -2.89 4.12
C LEU A 113 -5.01 -2.30 4.92
N LYS A 114 -4.71 -1.73 6.10
CA LYS A 114 -5.71 -1.03 6.92
C LYS A 114 -6.33 0.15 6.19
N LEU A 115 -5.50 1.03 5.62
CA LEU A 115 -5.94 2.26 4.97
C LEU A 115 -6.68 1.99 3.66
N ALA A 116 -6.19 1.05 2.85
CA ALA A 116 -6.79 0.72 1.56
C ALA A 116 -8.21 0.14 1.68
N TYR A 117 -8.47 -0.63 2.74
CA TYR A 117 -9.74 -1.34 2.93
C TYR A 117 -10.56 -0.86 4.12
N GLY A 118 -10.18 0.26 4.75
CA GLY A 118 -10.93 0.84 5.88
C GLY A 118 -11.07 -0.10 7.08
N LEU A 119 -10.06 -0.92 7.37
CA LEU A 119 -10.18 -1.96 8.41
C LEU A 119 -10.28 -1.33 9.80
N GLU A 120 -11.40 -1.58 10.51
CA GLU A 120 -11.64 -1.15 11.89
C GLU A 120 -10.88 -2.00 12.93
N LYS A 121 -9.61 -2.32 12.65
CA LYS A 121 -8.72 -3.04 13.57
C LYS A 121 -7.44 -2.24 13.79
N SER A 122 -6.76 -2.46 14.92
CA SER A 122 -5.47 -1.83 15.16
C SER A 122 -4.43 -2.39 14.18
N GLU A 123 -3.43 -1.58 13.80
CA GLU A 123 -2.33 -2.05 12.94
C GLU A 123 -1.60 -3.24 13.58
N ARG A 124 -1.47 -3.24 14.91
CA ARG A 124 -0.90 -4.36 15.69
C ARG A 124 -1.72 -5.63 15.50
N THR A 125 -3.05 -5.54 15.57
CA THR A 125 -3.95 -6.70 15.37
C THR A 125 -3.80 -7.27 13.97
N ILE A 126 -3.79 -6.41 12.95
CA ILE A 126 -3.61 -6.81 11.54
C ILE A 126 -2.25 -7.49 11.36
N ARG A 127 -1.19 -6.89 11.92
CA ARG A 127 0.17 -7.44 11.86
C ARG A 127 0.27 -8.81 12.51
N ASN A 128 -0.30 -8.98 13.71
CA ASN A 128 -0.32 -10.29 14.38
C ASN A 128 -1.04 -11.33 13.52
N LYS A 129 -2.14 -10.95 12.87
CA LYS A 129 -2.88 -11.86 12.01
C LYS A 129 -2.09 -12.27 10.76
N LEU A 130 -1.38 -11.32 10.15
CA LEU A 130 -0.48 -11.60 9.03
C LEU A 130 0.69 -12.50 9.45
N LEU A 131 1.24 -12.32 10.66
CA LEU A 131 2.26 -13.23 11.20
C LEU A 131 1.75 -14.67 11.36
N GLU A 132 0.50 -14.86 11.80
CA GLU A 132 -0.12 -16.20 11.87
C GLU A 132 -0.25 -16.84 10.49
N LEU A 133 -0.68 -16.07 9.48
CA LEU A 133 -0.81 -16.54 8.10
C LEU A 133 0.55 -16.86 7.47
N GLU A 134 1.58 -16.10 7.84
CA GLU A 134 2.96 -16.35 7.42
C GLU A 134 3.49 -17.64 8.02
N TYR A 135 3.27 -17.86 9.32
CA TYR A 135 3.63 -19.11 9.98
C TYR A 135 2.96 -20.34 9.34
N ARG A 136 1.74 -20.17 8.81
CA ARG A 136 1.00 -21.22 8.10
C ARG A 136 1.38 -21.41 6.64
N GLY A 137 2.29 -20.60 6.09
CA GLY A 137 2.76 -20.72 4.71
C GLY A 137 1.88 -20.07 3.65
N PHE A 138 0.77 -19.41 4.01
CA PHE A 138 -0.14 -18.79 3.03
C PHE A 138 0.34 -17.42 2.52
N ILE A 139 1.20 -16.75 3.28
CA ILE A 139 1.81 -15.48 2.90
C ILE A 139 3.28 -15.48 3.27
N ASN A 140 4.09 -14.65 2.61
CA ASN A 140 5.49 -14.44 2.94
C ASN A 140 5.73 -12.99 3.33
N GLY A 141 6.59 -12.78 4.32
CA GLY A 141 7.07 -11.47 4.72
C GLY A 141 8.33 -11.03 3.97
N THR A 142 8.53 -9.72 3.83
CA THR A 142 9.81 -9.13 3.44
C THR A 142 10.68 -8.85 4.68
N GLY A 143 12.00 -8.92 4.55
CA GLY A 143 12.93 -8.66 5.66
C GLY A 143 13.09 -7.17 6.02
N ALA A 144 12.54 -6.26 5.22
CA ALA A 144 12.66 -4.83 5.42
C ALA A 144 11.71 -4.31 6.52
N ARG A 145 12.07 -3.19 7.16
CA ARG A 145 11.17 -2.45 8.06
C ARG A 145 10.60 -1.22 7.34
N PRO A 146 9.28 -0.99 7.35
CA PRO A 146 8.23 -1.84 7.94
C PRO A 146 8.04 -3.16 7.16
N LYS A 147 7.77 -4.25 7.90
CA LYS A 147 7.55 -5.59 7.31
C LYS A 147 6.34 -5.55 6.38
N LYS A 148 6.52 -6.05 5.16
CA LYS A 148 5.47 -6.15 4.12
C LYS A 148 5.18 -7.61 3.84
N TYR A 149 3.98 -7.90 3.35
CA TYR A 149 3.50 -9.25 3.11
C TYR A 149 2.95 -9.41 1.70
N TYR A 150 3.12 -10.60 1.12
CA TYR A 150 2.59 -10.99 -0.19
C TYR A 150 2.14 -12.45 -0.15
N LEU A 151 1.23 -12.84 -1.04
CA LEU A 151 0.67 -14.18 -1.14
C LEU A 151 1.71 -15.19 -1.62
N THR A 152 1.66 -16.39 -1.06
CA THR A 152 2.35 -17.56 -1.62
C THR A 152 1.43 -18.29 -2.60
N LYS A 153 2.00 -19.25 -3.33
CA LYS A 153 1.20 -20.16 -4.19
C LYS A 153 0.11 -20.88 -3.40
N GLU A 154 0.43 -21.37 -2.20
CA GLU A 154 -0.53 -22.05 -1.32
C GLU A 154 -1.67 -21.12 -0.88
N GLY A 155 -1.35 -19.85 -0.57
CA GLY A 155 -2.36 -18.84 -0.25
C GLY A 155 -3.31 -18.56 -1.41
N THR A 156 -2.78 -18.43 -2.63
CA THR A 156 -3.59 -18.25 -3.84
C THR A 156 -4.47 -19.47 -4.13
N GLU A 157 -3.93 -20.68 -4.02
CA GLU A 157 -4.70 -21.92 -4.22
C GLU A 157 -5.86 -22.06 -3.23
N LEU A 158 -5.68 -21.63 -1.98
CA LEU A 158 -6.75 -21.64 -0.97
C LEU A 158 -7.91 -20.72 -1.39
N ILE A 159 -7.59 -19.52 -1.90
CA ILE A 159 -8.59 -18.58 -2.41
C ILE A 159 -9.35 -19.21 -3.59
N ASP A 160 -8.63 -19.84 -4.52
CA ASP A 160 -9.22 -20.44 -5.72
C ASP A 160 -10.07 -21.68 -5.41
N LYS A 161 -9.66 -22.50 -4.43
CA LYS A 161 -10.47 -23.60 -3.90
C LYS A 161 -11.79 -23.07 -3.34
N GLN A 162 -11.76 -22.00 -2.55
CA GLN A 162 -12.99 -21.43 -2.02
C GLN A 162 -13.90 -20.89 -3.14
N ARG A 163 -13.34 -20.18 -4.13
CA ARG A 163 -14.12 -19.66 -5.27
C ARG A 163 -14.83 -20.78 -6.03
N ARG A 164 -14.13 -21.87 -6.34
CA ARG A 164 -14.71 -23.05 -7.01
C ARG A 164 -15.83 -23.68 -6.19
N ASN A 165 -15.62 -23.84 -4.89
CA ASN A 165 -16.63 -24.42 -3.99
C ASN A 165 -17.86 -23.51 -3.83
N SER A 166 -17.72 -22.20 -4.03
CA SER A 166 -18.82 -21.24 -3.94
C SER A 166 -19.67 -21.21 -5.21
N ILE A 167 -19.08 -21.52 -6.36
CA ILE A 167 -19.78 -21.58 -7.67
C ILE A 167 -20.55 -22.91 -7.83
N SER A 168 -20.21 -23.94 -7.05
CA SER A 168 -20.79 -25.29 -7.15
C SER A 168 -22.22 -25.44 -6.57
N PHE A 169 -22.92 -24.36 -6.23
CA PHE A 169 -24.27 -24.42 -5.66
C PHE A 169 -25.41 -24.12 -6.65
N ASP A 170 -25.11 -23.91 -7.94
CA ASP A 170 -26.12 -23.80 -9.00
C ASP A 170 -26.12 -25.07 -9.87
N ILE A 171 -26.72 -26.17 -9.36
CA ILE A 171 -27.22 -27.30 -10.16
C ILE A 171 -28.59 -27.70 -9.60
#